data_AF-A0A7J6TF58-F1
#
_entry.id   AF-A0A7J6TF58-F1
#
_cell.length_a   1.000
_cell.length_b   1.000
_cell.length_c   1.000
_cell.angle_alpha   90.00
_cell.angle_beta   90.00
_cell.angle_gamma   90.00
#
_symmetry.space_group_name_H-M   'P 1'
#
loop_
_entity.id
_entity.type
_entity.pdbx_description
1 polymer ?
#
loop_
_entity_poly.entity_id
_entity_poly.type
_entity_poly.pdbx_seq_one_letter_code
_entity_poly.pdbx_strand_id
1 'polypeptide(L)'
;IVFVIDSLEDNWHQALLYARRVVRRAIRVNPNIVFQVFYHKINSNYRFDGSYSGDGINALHGEDISDAYVKELQASLDEDLYRNGCRVAITWHCTSIYDHSVFDCFSRLLQQLSVVHPHGQCVEQLLDSLVSNCRMERAYLFDIVSKVYLASDSGFGGGDSVLSYELMSDMLDVIIDTSCIYGIGPPRNGKNDSRVASPRDAAVIQQGAGPASL
;
A
#
# COMPACT_ATOMS: atom_id res chain seq x y z
N ILE A 1 10.02 -2.26 -8.99
CA ILE A 1 10.51 -3.46 -8.29
C ILE A 1 10.38 -3.22 -6.80
N VAL A 2 9.72 -4.13 -6.08
CA VAL A 2 9.62 -4.09 -4.61
C VAL A 2 10.61 -5.10 -4.03
N PHE A 3 11.46 -4.67 -3.11
CA PHE A 3 12.28 -5.55 -2.28
C PHE A 3 11.68 -5.65 -0.90
N VAL A 4 11.61 -6.84 -0.35
CA VAL A 4 11.14 -7.07 1.02
C VAL A 4 12.33 -7.46 1.86
N ILE A 5 12.57 -6.72 2.95
CA ILE A 5 13.58 -7.02 3.96
C ILE A 5 12.83 -7.40 5.22
N ASP A 6 13.07 -8.60 5.74
CA ASP A 6 12.48 -9.05 6.99
C ASP A 6 13.16 -8.34 8.16
N SER A 7 12.38 -7.66 9.01
CA SER A 7 12.89 -6.96 10.19
C SER A 7 13.29 -7.90 11.33
N LEU A 8 12.86 -9.16 11.29
CA LEU A 8 13.17 -10.16 12.30
C LEU A 8 14.45 -10.95 11.99
N GLU A 9 15.02 -10.78 10.80
CA GLU A 9 16.27 -11.43 10.42
C GLU A 9 17.49 -10.57 10.79
N ASP A 10 18.39 -11.12 11.59
CA ASP A 10 19.65 -10.44 11.97
C ASP A 10 20.62 -10.25 10.78
N ASN A 11 20.41 -10.94 9.66
CA ASN A 11 21.31 -10.93 8.50
C ASN A 11 20.88 -9.95 7.38
N TRP A 12 20.39 -8.77 7.78
CA TRP A 12 20.01 -7.68 6.89
C TRP A 12 21.14 -7.26 5.92
N HIS A 13 22.41 -7.42 6.32
CA HIS A 13 23.56 -7.15 5.46
C HIS A 13 23.52 -7.95 4.15
N GLN A 14 23.16 -9.24 4.22
CA GLN A 14 23.05 -10.09 3.03
C GLN A 14 21.87 -9.66 2.15
N ALA A 15 20.75 -9.27 2.76
CA ALA A 15 19.60 -8.73 2.05
C ALA A 15 19.95 -7.44 1.29
N LEU A 16 20.67 -6.50 1.91
CA LEU A 16 21.17 -5.28 1.27
C LEU A 16 22.13 -5.57 0.12
N LEU A 17 23.08 -6.50 0.30
CA LEU A 17 24.00 -6.89 -0.77
C LEU A 17 23.27 -7.48 -1.97
N TYR A 18 22.22 -8.26 -1.72
CA TYR A 18 21.35 -8.80 -2.75
C TYR A 18 20.53 -7.70 -3.44
N ALA A 19 19.88 -6.82 -2.68
CA ALA A 19 19.13 -5.68 -3.20
C ALA A 19 20.00 -4.82 -4.12
N ARG A 20 21.22 -4.48 -3.67
CA ARG A 20 22.22 -3.76 -4.47
C ARG A 20 22.52 -4.46 -5.80
N ARG A 21 22.74 -5.77 -5.79
CA ARG A 21 23.05 -6.54 -7.01
C ARG A 21 21.88 -6.47 -8.01
N VAL A 22 20.66 -6.60 -7.51
CA VAL A 22 19.47 -6.58 -8.37
C VAL A 22 19.19 -5.17 -8.89
N VAL A 23 19.28 -4.13 -8.05
CA VAL A 23 19.14 -2.71 -8.46
C VAL A 23 20.11 -2.39 -9.60
N ARG A 24 21.40 -2.71 -9.43
CA ARG A 24 22.41 -2.48 -10.48
C ARG A 24 22.11 -3.19 -11.79
N ARG A 25 21.64 -4.44 -11.71
CA ARG A 25 21.31 -5.23 -12.90
C ARG A 25 20.06 -4.68 -13.60
N ALA A 26 19.05 -4.30 -12.83
CA ALA A 26 17.79 -3.78 -13.34
C ALA A 26 17.97 -2.41 -14.02
N ILE A 27 18.71 -1.47 -13.42
CA ILE A 27 18.98 -0.14 -13.99
C ILE A 27 19.71 -0.25 -15.33
N ARG A 28 20.65 -1.19 -15.46
CA ARG A 28 21.39 -1.41 -16.71
C ARG A 28 20.47 -1.83 -17.87
N VAL A 29 19.34 -2.47 -17.56
CA VAL A 29 18.35 -2.91 -18.55
C VAL A 29 17.32 -1.81 -18.79
N ASN A 30 16.79 -1.20 -17.73
CA ASN A 30 15.84 -0.10 -17.82
C ASN A 30 16.08 0.91 -16.67
N PRO A 31 16.52 2.15 -16.99
CA PRO A 31 16.79 3.18 -15.97
C PRO A 31 15.51 3.77 -15.37
N ASN A 32 14.35 3.58 -16.00
CA ASN A 32 13.06 4.14 -15.54
C ASN A 32 12.34 3.23 -14.53
N ILE A 33 13.01 2.19 -14.02
CA ILE A 33 12.42 1.31 -13.01
C ILE A 33 12.34 2.07 -11.67
N VAL A 34 11.15 2.13 -11.11
CA VAL A 34 10.92 2.58 -9.73
C VAL A 34 11.32 1.47 -8.76
N PHE A 35 12.12 1.80 -7.75
CA PHE A 35 12.57 0.87 -6.71
C PHE A 35 11.96 1.24 -5.38
N GLN A 36 11.38 0.25 -4.71
CA GLN A 36 10.83 0.41 -3.36
C GLN A 36 11.32 -0.71 -2.46
N VAL A 37 11.58 -0.39 -1.21
CA VAL A 37 12.01 -1.33 -0.18
C VAL A 37 10.98 -1.35 0.93
N PHE A 38 10.43 -2.53 1.21
CA PHE A 38 9.52 -2.79 2.31
C PHE A 38 10.34 -3.42 3.42
N TYR A 39 10.61 -2.66 4.47
CA TYR A 39 11.06 -3.20 5.74
C TYR A 39 9.83 -3.80 6.42
N HIS A 40 9.79 -5.13 6.48
CA HIS A 40 8.56 -5.90 6.68
C HIS A 40 8.59 -6.73 7.96
N LYS A 41 7.40 -7.10 8.45
CA LYS A 41 7.17 -7.75 9.75
C LYS A 41 7.51 -6.86 10.95
N ILE A 42 7.40 -5.55 10.76
CA ILE A 42 7.50 -4.61 11.87
C ILE A 42 6.28 -4.84 12.77
N ASN A 43 6.50 -5.07 14.06
CA ASN A 43 5.39 -5.27 14.99
C ASN A 43 4.62 -3.94 15.13
N SER A 44 3.31 -3.97 14.88
CA SER A 44 2.40 -2.80 14.96
C SER A 44 2.46 -2.08 16.32
N ASN A 45 2.81 -2.81 17.39
CA ASN A 45 2.99 -2.26 18.74
C ASN A 45 4.10 -1.21 18.85
N TYR A 46 5.06 -1.15 17.91
CA TYR A 46 6.08 -0.08 17.88
C TYR A 46 5.62 1.18 17.14
N ARG A 47 4.50 1.12 16.42
CA ARG A 47 3.92 2.24 15.64
C ARG A 47 2.78 2.94 16.38
N PHE A 48 2.13 2.28 17.33
CA PHE A 48 0.90 2.79 17.99
C PHE A 48 1.11 3.36 19.41
N ASP A 49 2.33 3.32 19.98
CA ASP A 49 2.64 4.07 21.23
C ASP A 49 2.91 5.56 20.97
N GLY A 50 2.09 6.15 20.09
CA GLY A 50 1.95 7.58 19.85
C GLY A 50 0.55 8.08 20.22
N SER A 51 -0.24 7.26 20.92
CA SER A 51 -1.55 7.69 21.39
C SER A 51 -1.39 8.77 22.47
N TYR A 52 -1.69 10.01 22.11
CA TYR A 52 -2.40 10.99 22.95
C TYR A 52 -2.06 10.96 24.45
N SER A 53 -0.78 10.93 24.80
CA SER A 53 -0.33 11.12 26.17
C SER A 53 0.00 12.59 26.32
N GLY A 54 -0.94 13.36 26.87
CA GLY A 54 -0.70 14.73 27.35
C GLY A 54 0.25 14.79 28.55
N ASP A 55 1.22 13.88 28.66
CA ASP A 55 2.19 13.84 29.73
C ASP A 55 3.58 13.52 29.14
N GLY A 56 4.44 14.53 29.14
CA GLY A 56 5.66 14.62 28.32
C GLY A 56 6.86 13.81 28.82
N ILE A 57 6.66 12.60 29.32
CA ILE A 57 7.76 11.77 29.84
C ILE A 57 7.48 10.30 29.48
N ASN A 58 8.18 9.79 28.45
CA ASN A 58 8.35 8.37 28.04
C ASN A 58 7.87 7.94 26.63
N ALA A 59 7.72 8.83 25.66
CA ALA A 59 7.46 8.47 24.25
C ALA A 59 8.74 8.20 23.40
N LEU A 60 9.86 7.77 24.00
CA LEU A 60 11.20 7.82 23.39
C LEU A 60 11.81 6.47 22.97
N HIS A 61 11.05 5.36 22.92
CA HIS A 61 11.70 4.05 22.78
C HIS A 61 11.20 3.12 21.67
N GLY A 62 10.08 3.40 21.00
CA GLY A 62 9.57 2.53 19.93
C GLY A 62 9.77 3.09 18.52
N GLU A 63 9.29 4.31 18.31
CA GLU A 63 9.28 5.01 17.02
C GLU A 63 10.71 5.37 16.57
N ASP A 64 11.52 5.88 17.49
CA ASP A 64 12.89 6.35 17.23
C ASP A 64 13.86 5.24 16.80
N ILE A 65 13.71 4.02 17.30
CA ILE A 65 14.67 2.94 17.05
C ILE A 65 14.47 2.35 15.65
N SER A 66 13.22 2.09 15.27
CA SER A 66 12.91 1.53 13.96
C SER A 66 13.21 2.52 12.83
N ASP A 67 12.91 3.81 13.03
CA ASP A 67 13.21 4.86 12.06
C ASP A 67 14.70 5.18 11.97
N ALA A 68 15.43 5.21 13.09
CA ALA A 68 16.89 5.38 13.07
C ALA A 68 17.57 4.21 12.36
N TYR A 69 17.11 2.99 12.61
CA TYR A 69 17.64 1.79 11.98
C TYR A 69 17.35 1.75 10.47
N VAL A 70 16.13 2.07 10.05
CA VAL A 70 15.78 2.18 8.62
C VAL A 70 16.56 3.29 7.93
N LYS A 71 16.79 4.44 8.60
CA LYS A 71 17.66 5.51 8.08
C LYS A 71 19.10 5.05 7.89
N GLU A 72 19.63 4.26 8.82
CA GLU A 72 20.98 3.69 8.69
C GLU A 72 21.07 2.71 7.51
N LEU A 73 20.08 1.81 7.37
CA LEU A 73 19.98 0.89 6.23
C LEU A 73 19.88 1.64 4.90
N GLN A 74 19.05 2.68 4.85
CA GLN A 74 18.88 3.53 3.69
C GLN A 74 20.19 4.23 3.33
N ALA A 75 20.85 4.87 4.30
CA ALA A 75 22.13 5.53 4.08
C ALA A 75 23.20 4.55 3.60
N SER A 76 23.25 3.33 4.17
CA SER A 76 24.18 2.29 3.74
C SER A 76 23.97 1.89 2.28
N LEU A 77 22.71 1.68 1.86
CA LEU A 77 22.39 1.30 0.48
C LEU A 77 22.65 2.45 -0.51
N ASP A 78 22.27 3.67 -0.15
CA ASP A 78 22.41 4.86 -0.99
C ASP A 78 23.89 5.21 -1.21
N GLU A 79 24.72 5.18 -0.16
CA GLU A 79 26.17 5.37 -0.26
C GLU A 79 26.82 4.32 -1.15
N ASP A 80 26.44 3.05 -0.98
CA ASP A 80 26.96 1.96 -1.80
C ASP A 80 26.56 2.11 -3.27
N LEU A 81 25.34 2.53 -3.57
CA LEU A 81 24.89 2.79 -4.94
C LEU A 81 25.61 4.00 -5.54
N TYR A 82 25.79 5.06 -4.75
CA TYR A 82 26.50 6.26 -5.17
C TYR A 82 27.97 5.98 -5.51
N ARG A 83 28.69 5.26 -4.65
CA ARG A 83 30.09 4.82 -4.88
C ARG A 83 30.26 4.02 -6.17
N ASN A 84 29.20 3.32 -6.57
CA ASN A 84 29.16 2.50 -7.77
C ASN A 84 28.58 3.22 -9.00
N GLY A 85 28.37 4.54 -8.91
CA GLY A 85 27.89 5.38 -10.02
C GLY A 85 26.41 5.21 -10.37
N CYS A 86 25.62 4.56 -9.50
CA CYS A 86 24.19 4.36 -9.70
C CYS A 86 23.42 5.46 -8.96
N ARG A 87 22.83 6.41 -9.70
CA ARG A 87 21.96 7.45 -9.12
C ARG A 87 20.50 7.03 -9.27
N VAL A 88 19.97 6.38 -8.24
CA VAL A 88 18.58 5.94 -8.19
C VAL A 88 18.00 6.25 -6.83
N ALA A 89 16.79 6.81 -6.83
CA ALA A 89 16.03 7.02 -5.61
C ALA A 89 15.31 5.72 -5.25
N ILE A 90 15.51 5.24 -4.03
CA ILE A 90 14.81 4.11 -3.46
C ILE A 90 13.87 4.64 -2.39
N THR A 91 12.58 4.35 -2.53
CA THR A 91 11.58 4.71 -1.51
C THR A 91 11.47 3.59 -0.49
N TRP A 92 11.55 3.94 0.79
CA TRP A 92 11.48 2.98 1.89
C TRP A 92 10.12 3.05 2.58
N HIS A 93 9.59 1.88 2.94
CA HIS A 93 8.31 1.71 3.58
C HIS A 93 8.41 0.72 4.74
N CYS A 94 7.83 1.09 5.88
CA CYS A 94 7.67 0.23 7.03
C CYS A 94 6.32 -0.46 6.94
N THR A 95 6.30 -1.80 6.90
CA THR A 95 5.09 -2.56 6.60
C THR A 95 4.87 -3.76 7.52
N SER A 96 3.60 -4.09 7.77
CA SER A 96 3.15 -5.25 8.54
C SER A 96 1.87 -5.82 7.93
N ILE A 97 1.68 -7.15 8.02
CA ILE A 97 0.43 -7.79 7.59
C ILE A 97 -0.68 -7.72 8.67
N TYR A 98 -0.33 -7.29 9.87
CA TYR A 98 -1.26 -7.19 11.00
C TYR A 98 -1.97 -5.84 11.09
N ASP A 99 -1.53 -4.87 10.28
CA ASP A 99 -2.13 -3.56 10.15
C ASP A 99 -2.39 -3.24 8.67
N HIS A 100 -2.88 -2.04 8.40
CA HIS A 100 -3.22 -1.61 7.04
C HIS A 100 -2.01 -1.09 6.24
N SER A 101 -0.81 -1.08 6.84
CA SER A 101 0.38 -0.40 6.28
C SER A 101 0.85 -1.02 4.96
N VAL A 102 0.77 -2.35 4.80
CA VAL A 102 1.13 -3.02 3.54
C VAL A 102 0.26 -2.51 2.41
N PHE A 103 -1.05 -2.38 2.63
CA PHE A 103 -1.99 -1.95 1.60
C PHE A 103 -1.88 -0.44 1.31
N ASP A 104 -1.67 0.41 2.33
CA ASP A 104 -1.39 1.84 2.10
C ASP A 104 -0.09 2.03 1.31
N CYS A 105 0.98 1.31 1.65
CA CYS A 105 2.25 1.39 0.92
C CYS A 105 2.10 0.92 -0.53
N PHE A 106 1.35 -0.15 -0.79
CA PHE A 106 1.03 -0.56 -2.15
C PHE A 106 0.18 0.48 -2.90
N SER A 107 -0.71 1.18 -2.20
CA SER A 107 -1.54 2.23 -2.80
C SER A 107 -0.69 3.43 -3.24
N ARG A 108 0.22 3.89 -2.38
CA ARG A 108 1.20 4.93 -2.73
C ARG A 108 2.12 4.49 -3.87
N LEU A 109 2.52 3.22 -3.89
CA LEU A 109 3.29 2.62 -4.98
C LEU A 109 2.53 2.70 -6.29
N LEU A 110 1.27 2.26 -6.32
CA LEU A 110 0.44 2.31 -7.53
C LEU A 110 0.18 3.73 -7.97
N GLN A 111 -0.04 4.66 -7.05
CA GLN A 111 -0.22 6.07 -7.38
C GLN A 111 1.06 6.66 -7.99
N GLN A 112 2.24 6.36 -7.44
CA GLN A 112 3.52 6.79 -8.00
C GLN A 112 3.75 6.22 -9.42
N LEU A 113 3.36 4.98 -9.67
CA LEU A 113 3.39 4.40 -11.02
C LEU A 113 2.35 5.04 -11.94
N SER A 114 1.18 5.40 -11.40
CA SER A 114 0.10 6.04 -12.15
C SER A 114 0.41 7.47 -12.52
N VAL A 115 1.23 8.20 -11.75
CA VAL A 115 1.79 9.51 -12.12
C VAL A 115 2.71 9.41 -13.34
N VAL A 116 3.35 8.26 -13.58
CA VAL A 116 4.12 8.00 -14.81
C VAL A 116 3.19 7.82 -16.03
N HIS A 117 1.91 7.53 -15.80
CA HIS A 117 0.91 7.36 -16.85
C HIS A 117 0.04 8.63 -17.00
N PRO A 118 -0.15 9.19 -18.20
CA PRO A 118 -0.84 10.48 -18.39
C PRO A 118 -2.26 10.56 -17.83
N HIS A 119 -2.93 9.42 -17.67
CA HIS A 119 -4.31 9.34 -17.18
C HIS A 119 -4.44 9.48 -15.66
N GLY A 120 -3.39 9.22 -14.87
CA GLY A 120 -3.45 9.30 -13.40
C GLY A 120 -3.73 10.72 -12.90
N GLN A 121 -3.07 11.72 -13.51
CA GLN A 121 -3.24 13.13 -13.16
C GLN A 121 -4.66 13.65 -13.39
N CYS A 122 -5.36 13.13 -14.40
CA CYS A 122 -6.75 13.51 -14.66
C CYS A 122 -7.69 13.02 -13.54
N VAL A 123 -7.47 11.82 -13.01
CA VAL A 123 -8.32 11.25 -11.96
C VAL A 123 -8.14 12.01 -10.65
N GLU A 124 -6.90 12.35 -10.29
CA GLU A 124 -6.62 13.19 -9.11
C GLU A 124 -7.34 14.54 -9.21
N GLN A 125 -7.23 15.23 -10.35
CA GLN A 125 -7.93 16.52 -10.58
C GLN A 125 -9.46 16.40 -10.52
N LEU A 126 -10.02 15.26 -10.94
CA LEU A 126 -11.45 14.99 -10.82
C LEU A 126 -11.85 14.77 -9.36
N LEU A 127 -11.04 14.05 -8.58
CA LEU A 127 -11.24 13.87 -7.14
C LEU A 127 -11.14 15.22 -6.41
N ASP A 128 -10.16 16.05 -6.73
CA ASP A 128 -10.03 17.40 -6.16
C ASP A 128 -11.26 18.27 -6.46
N SER A 129 -11.74 18.21 -7.70
CA SER A 129 -12.96 18.91 -8.11
C SER A 129 -14.19 18.38 -7.38
N LEU A 130 -14.29 17.06 -7.17
CA LEU A 130 -15.39 16.43 -6.43
C LEU A 130 -15.38 16.89 -4.96
N VAL A 131 -14.21 16.80 -4.31
CA VAL A 131 -14.03 17.21 -2.91
C VAL A 131 -14.38 18.68 -2.72
N SER A 132 -13.85 19.55 -3.58
CA SER A 132 -14.08 21.00 -3.53
C SER A 132 -15.54 21.38 -3.76
N ASN A 133 -16.21 20.78 -4.75
CA ASN A 133 -17.60 21.13 -5.08
C ASN A 133 -18.63 20.51 -4.13
N CYS A 134 -18.35 19.30 -3.61
CA CYS A 134 -19.28 18.59 -2.73
C CYS A 134 -19.01 18.82 -1.24
N ARG A 135 -17.97 19.58 -0.88
CA ARG A 135 -17.53 19.80 0.52
C ARG A 135 -17.26 18.49 1.26
N MET A 136 -16.63 17.55 0.57
CA MET A 136 -16.13 16.33 1.20
C MET A 136 -14.82 16.65 1.91
N GLU A 137 -14.47 15.86 2.93
CA GLU A 137 -13.19 16.01 3.62
C GLU A 137 -12.06 15.31 2.85
N ARG A 138 -12.34 14.12 2.33
CA ARG A 138 -11.43 13.30 1.52
C ARG A 138 -12.20 12.46 0.50
N ALA A 139 -11.54 12.08 -0.59
CA ALA A 139 -12.08 11.16 -1.57
C ALA A 139 -10.99 10.23 -2.13
N TYR A 140 -11.32 8.94 -2.18
CA TYR A 140 -10.41 7.90 -2.64
C TYR A 140 -11.10 7.01 -3.67
N LEU A 141 -10.30 6.54 -4.64
CA LEU A 141 -10.73 5.58 -5.64
C LEU A 141 -10.07 4.23 -5.38
N PHE A 142 -10.83 3.29 -4.80
CA PHE A 142 -10.35 1.97 -4.42
C PHE A 142 -10.57 0.90 -5.49
N ASP A 143 -9.61 -0.01 -5.63
CA ASP A 143 -9.88 -1.37 -6.07
C ASP A 143 -10.33 -2.21 -4.87
N ILE A 144 -11.57 -2.71 -4.95
CA ILE A 144 -12.25 -3.40 -3.85
C ILE A 144 -11.55 -4.71 -3.47
N VAL A 145 -11.07 -5.45 -4.46
CA VAL A 145 -10.53 -6.80 -4.25
C VAL A 145 -9.16 -6.73 -3.57
N SER A 146 -8.29 -5.85 -4.05
CA SER A 146 -6.94 -5.69 -3.49
C SER A 146 -6.90 -4.76 -2.27
N LYS A 147 -7.97 -4.01 -2.01
CA LYS A 147 -8.05 -2.90 -1.04
C LYS A 147 -7.05 -1.78 -1.30
N VAL A 148 -6.51 -1.68 -2.50
CA VAL A 148 -5.52 -0.66 -2.86
C VAL A 148 -6.24 0.53 -3.50
N TYR A 149 -5.91 1.77 -3.09
CA TYR A 149 -6.41 2.94 -3.83
C TYR A 149 -5.54 3.23 -5.05
N LEU A 150 -6.22 3.51 -6.16
CA LEU A 150 -5.61 3.90 -7.43
C LEU A 150 -5.32 5.41 -7.48
N ALA A 151 -6.16 6.20 -6.83
CA ALA A 151 -6.04 7.65 -6.74
C ALA A 151 -6.66 8.17 -5.44
N SER A 152 -6.10 9.28 -4.94
CA SER A 152 -6.59 10.06 -3.81
C SER A 152 -6.64 11.52 -4.23
N ASP A 153 -7.50 12.30 -3.59
CA ASP A 153 -7.43 13.77 -3.69
C ASP A 153 -6.07 14.29 -3.19
N SER A 154 -5.67 15.46 -3.71
CA SER A 154 -4.42 16.13 -3.36
C SER A 154 -4.46 16.82 -1.99
N GLY A 155 -5.51 16.58 -1.19
CA GLY A 155 -5.68 17.13 0.14
C GLY A 155 -4.41 16.90 0.95
N PHE A 156 -3.87 18.00 1.47
CA PHE A 156 -2.54 18.10 2.07
C PHE A 156 -2.18 16.86 2.91
N GLY A 157 -1.05 16.21 2.58
CA GLY A 157 -0.57 14.95 3.14
C GLY A 157 -0.12 15.05 4.60
N GLY A 158 -1.04 15.36 5.50
CA GLY A 158 -0.89 15.17 6.94
C GLY A 158 -1.12 13.72 7.35
N GLY A 159 -0.71 13.38 8.58
CA GLY A 159 -0.88 12.04 9.19
C GLY A 159 -2.33 11.52 9.22
N ASP A 160 -3.30 12.41 9.02
CA ASP A 160 -4.73 12.11 8.92
C ASP A 160 -5.10 11.22 7.71
N SER A 161 -4.27 11.23 6.68
CA SER A 161 -4.43 10.38 5.49
C SER A 161 -4.34 8.88 5.80
N VAL A 162 -3.54 8.50 6.80
CA VAL A 162 -3.37 7.10 7.22
C VAL A 162 -4.62 6.62 7.95
N LEU A 163 -5.14 7.42 8.89
CA LEU A 163 -6.36 7.08 9.64
C LEU A 163 -7.59 7.03 8.73
N SER A 164 -7.67 7.95 7.77
CA SER A 164 -8.74 7.96 6.76
C SER A 164 -8.71 6.68 5.91
N TYR A 165 -7.52 6.23 5.52
CA TYR A 165 -7.33 4.99 4.78
C TYR A 165 -7.80 3.76 5.56
N GLU A 166 -7.38 3.64 6.82
CA GLU A 166 -7.76 2.52 7.71
C GLU A 166 -9.29 2.42 7.83
N LEU A 167 -9.94 3.54 8.13
CA LEU A 167 -11.40 3.59 8.29
C LEU A 167 -12.14 3.17 7.01
N MET A 168 -11.71 3.64 5.84
CA MET A 168 -12.36 3.24 4.59
C MET A 168 -12.07 1.80 4.20
N SER A 169 -10.87 1.29 4.50
CA SER A 169 -10.53 -0.11 4.29
C SER A 169 -11.46 -1.02 5.10
N ASP A 170 -11.70 -0.69 6.36
CA ASP A 170 -12.65 -1.43 7.21
C ASP A 170 -14.09 -1.28 6.73
N MET A 171 -14.47 -0.09 6.23
CA MET A 171 -15.78 0.12 5.64
C MET A 171 -16.01 -0.74 4.39
N LEU A 172 -14.99 -0.94 3.56
CA LEU A 172 -15.07 -1.84 2.41
C LEU A 172 -15.38 -3.28 2.84
N ASP A 173 -14.74 -3.77 3.90
CA ASP A 173 -15.03 -5.11 4.44
C ASP A 173 -16.49 -5.23 4.87
N VAL A 174 -16.99 -4.26 5.64
CA VAL A 174 -18.39 -4.25 6.09
C VAL A 174 -19.37 -4.27 4.91
N ILE A 175 -19.11 -3.47 3.88
CA ILE A 175 -19.96 -3.40 2.69
C ILE A 175 -19.95 -4.74 1.95
N ILE A 176 -18.77 -5.34 1.77
CA ILE A 176 -18.61 -6.60 1.05
C ILE A 176 -19.24 -7.75 1.83
N ASP A 177 -18.95 -7.88 3.12
CA ASP A 177 -19.50 -8.92 3.98
C ASP A 177 -21.03 -8.83 4.05
N THR A 178 -21.57 -7.62 4.19
CA THR A 178 -23.03 -7.41 4.18
C THR A 178 -23.64 -7.74 2.81
N SER A 179 -22.96 -7.36 1.72
CA SER A 179 -23.38 -7.71 0.36
C SER A 179 -23.30 -9.21 0.10
N CYS A 180 -22.37 -9.94 0.71
CA CYS A 180 -22.30 -11.40 0.61
C CYS A 180 -23.50 -12.07 1.28
N ILE A 181 -24.01 -11.49 2.38
CA ILE A 181 -25.18 -12.02 3.10
C ILE A 181 -26.49 -11.68 2.37
N TYR A 182 -26.68 -10.42 1.99
CA TYR A 182 -27.98 -9.91 1.50
C TYR A 182 -28.02 -9.61 0.00
N GLY A 183 -26.88 -9.58 -0.69
CA GLY A 183 -26.77 -9.26 -2.11
C GLY A 183 -27.04 -10.45 -3.03
N ILE A 184 -27.13 -11.67 -2.50
CA ILE A 184 -27.50 -12.86 -3.26
C ILE A 184 -29.01 -12.82 -3.52
N GLY A 185 -29.39 -12.28 -4.68
CA GLY A 185 -30.75 -12.40 -5.19
C GLY A 185 -31.12 -13.88 -5.41
N PRO A 186 -32.43 -14.23 -5.41
CA PRO A 186 -32.85 -15.60 -5.65
C PRO A 186 -32.26 -16.12 -6.98
N PRO A 187 -31.91 -17.41 -7.07
CA PRO A 187 -31.37 -17.98 -8.30
C PRO A 187 -32.33 -17.67 -9.44
N ARG A 188 -31.89 -16.85 -10.40
CA ARG A 188 -32.72 -16.46 -11.55
C ARG A 188 -32.92 -17.72 -12.39
N ASN A 189 -34.09 -18.32 -12.23
CA ASN A 189 -34.48 -19.51 -12.96
C ASN A 189 -34.76 -19.12 -14.43
N GLY A 190 -33.91 -19.56 -15.35
CA GLY A 190 -34.25 -19.64 -16.77
C GLY A 190 -33.50 -18.68 -17.72
N LYS A 191 -32.64 -19.30 -18.54
CA LYS A 191 -32.38 -19.09 -19.98
C LYS A 191 -32.20 -17.66 -20.49
N ASN A 192 -31.03 -17.46 -21.10
CA ASN A 192 -30.59 -16.33 -21.91
C ASN A 192 -30.29 -15.03 -21.16
N ASP A 193 -29.05 -14.91 -20.70
CA ASP A 193 -28.36 -13.64 -20.84
C ASP A 193 -26.86 -13.87 -21.00
N SER A 194 -26.39 -13.78 -22.24
CA SER A 194 -24.98 -13.57 -22.58
C SER A 194 -24.62 -12.13 -22.19
N ARG A 195 -24.43 -11.86 -20.90
CA ARG A 195 -23.98 -10.56 -20.41
C ARG A 195 -22.95 -10.72 -19.30
N VAL A 196 -21.71 -10.42 -19.71
CA VAL A 196 -20.60 -9.83 -18.95
C VAL A 196 -20.65 -10.05 -17.44
N ALA A 197 -19.72 -10.87 -16.94
CA ALA A 197 -19.41 -10.99 -15.52
C ALA A 197 -19.40 -9.60 -14.89
N SER A 198 -20.38 -9.33 -14.03
CA SER A 198 -20.43 -8.04 -13.36
C SER A 198 -19.35 -8.02 -12.29
N PRO A 199 -18.83 -6.85 -11.87
CA PRO A 199 -17.88 -6.76 -10.76
C PRO A 199 -18.39 -7.45 -9.47
N ARG A 200 -19.72 -7.66 -9.39
CA ARG A 200 -20.44 -8.37 -8.31
C ARG A 200 -20.08 -9.86 -8.24
N ASP A 201 -19.73 -10.47 -9.36
CA ASP A 201 -19.35 -11.88 -9.41
C ASP A 201 -17.84 -12.04 -9.13
N ALA A 202 -17.01 -11.07 -9.50
CA ALA A 202 -15.56 -11.15 -9.31
C ALA A 202 -15.13 -11.10 -7.82
N ALA A 203 -15.77 -10.25 -7.01
CA ALA A 203 -15.49 -10.15 -5.58
C ALA A 203 -15.97 -11.38 -4.79
N VAL A 204 -17.11 -11.96 -5.19
CA VAL A 204 -17.70 -13.14 -4.53
C VAL A 204 -17.01 -14.44 -4.98
N ILE A 205 -16.58 -14.55 -6.25
CA ILE A 205 -15.98 -15.78 -6.79
C ILE A 205 -14.55 -16.01 -6.28
N GLN A 206 -13.78 -14.95 -5.97
CA GLN A 206 -12.41 -15.15 -5.48
C GLN A 206 -12.32 -15.62 -4.02
N GLN A 207 -13.28 -15.28 -3.17
CA GLN A 207 -13.34 -15.82 -1.81
C GLN A 207 -14.01 -17.21 -1.73
N GLY A 208 -14.78 -17.60 -2.74
CA GLY A 208 -15.50 -18.88 -2.80
C GLY A 208 -14.72 -20.07 -3.39
N ALA A 209 -13.47 -19.89 -3.85
CA ALA A 209 -12.65 -20.97 -4.39
C ALA A 209 -12.01 -21.81 -3.28
N GLY A 210 -12.84 -22.52 -2.49
CA GLY A 210 -12.39 -23.71 -1.78
C GLY A 210 -11.93 -24.79 -2.78
N PRO A 211 -10.98 -25.67 -2.40
CA PRO A 211 -10.41 -26.64 -3.34
C PRO A 211 -11.52 -27.54 -3.89
N ALA A 212 -11.59 -27.61 -5.22
CA ALA A 212 -12.43 -28.57 -5.92
C ALA A 212 -12.01 -29.99 -5.52
N SER A 213 -12.95 -30.70 -4.90
CA SER A 213 -13.11 -32.16 -4.77
C SER A 213 -11.90 -33.07 -5.04
N LEU A 214 -11.57 -33.88 -4.01
CA LEU A 214 -11.45 -35.33 -4.15
C LEU A 214 -12.55 -36.00 -3.32
#